data_AF-A0A971VG92-F1
#
_entry.id   AF-A0A971VG92-F1
#
_cell.length_a   1.000
_cell.length_b   1.000
_cell.length_c   1.000
_cell.angle_alpha   90.00
_cell.angle_beta   90.00
_cell.angle_gamma   90.00
#
_symmetry.space_group_name_H-M   'P 1'
#
loop_
_entity.id
_entity.type
_entity.pdbx_description
1 polymer ?
#
loop_
_entity_poly.entity_id
_entity_poly.type
_entity_poly.pdbx_seq_one_letter_code
_entity_poly.pdbx_strand_id
1 'polypeptide(L)'
;MTRQYNKFSRIITQDDSLPAAQAMLHAIGMNEDDQKKAQVGIVSTGFQGNPCNMHLNDLALEVKKEIDKQQDLYGLIFHTIGVS
;
A
#
# COMPACT_ATOMS: atom_id res chain seq x y z
N MET A 1 -12.71 11.40 20.40
CA MET A 1 -12.75 10.14 19.63
C MET A 1 -11.50 10.09 18.77
N THR A 2 -10.69 9.04 18.90
CA THR A 2 -9.48 8.85 18.09
C THR A 2 -9.90 8.64 16.63
N ARG A 3 -9.35 9.43 15.70
CA ARG A 3 -9.71 9.34 14.28
C ARG A 3 -9.12 8.06 13.70
N GLN A 4 -9.96 7.11 13.35
CA GLN A 4 -9.54 5.84 12.73
C GLN A 4 -9.27 6.05 11.23
N TYR A 5 -8.04 5.81 10.78
CA TYR A 5 -7.64 6.04 9.39
C TYR A 5 -7.97 4.89 8.43
N ASN A 6 -8.10 3.65 8.94
CA ASN A 6 -8.22 2.42 8.15
C ASN A 6 -9.67 2.08 7.73
N LYS A 7 -10.50 3.09 7.39
CA LYS A 7 -11.94 2.93 7.07
C LYS A 7 -12.24 1.83 6.05
N PHE A 8 -11.38 1.65 5.05
CA PHE A 8 -11.53 0.67 3.99
C PHE A 8 -10.76 -0.62 4.26
N SER A 9 -9.47 -0.54 4.62
CA SER A 9 -8.65 -1.74 4.84
C SER A 9 -9.15 -2.59 6.01
N ARG A 10 -9.79 -2.00 7.03
CA ARG A 10 -10.41 -2.75 8.14
C ARG A 10 -11.45 -3.79 7.69
N ILE A 11 -12.10 -3.58 6.54
CA ILE A 11 -13.09 -4.52 6.00
C ILE A 11 -12.44 -5.88 5.76
N ILE A 12 -11.19 -5.91 5.27
CA ILE A 12 -10.49 -7.17 4.94
C ILE A 12 -9.45 -7.59 5.99
N THR A 13 -9.14 -6.72 6.96
CA THR A 13 -8.12 -6.97 8.00
C THR A 13 -8.69 -7.19 9.40
N GLN A 14 -9.97 -6.86 9.63
CA GLN A 14 -10.61 -6.94 10.95
C GLN A 14 -11.97 -7.65 10.91
N ASP A 15 -12.38 -8.18 9.76
CA ASP A 15 -13.58 -9.01 9.62
C ASP A 15 -13.19 -10.49 9.74
N ASP A 16 -13.60 -11.13 10.83
CA ASP A 16 -13.30 -12.54 11.13
C ASP A 16 -13.92 -13.51 10.09
N SER A 17 -14.89 -13.06 9.29
CA SER A 17 -15.46 -13.85 8.19
C SER A 17 -14.57 -13.90 6.94
N LEU A 18 -13.48 -13.10 6.90
CA LEU A 18 -12.56 -13.00 5.76
C LEU A 18 -11.13 -13.49 6.07
N PRO A 19 -10.93 -14.70 6.63
CA PRO A 19 -9.60 -15.19 7.02
C PRO A 19 -8.68 -15.40 5.82
N ALA A 20 -9.22 -15.69 4.64
CA ALA A 20 -8.42 -15.84 3.42
C ALA A 20 -7.76 -14.52 2.98
N ALA A 21 -8.46 -13.38 3.15
CA ALA A 21 -7.89 -12.07 2.83
C ALA A 21 -6.75 -11.72 3.79
N GLN A 22 -6.95 -11.97 5.09
CA GLN A 22 -5.94 -11.77 6.12
C GLN A 22 -4.70 -12.65 5.88
N ALA A 23 -4.89 -13.92 5.46
CA ALA A 23 -3.80 -14.83 5.12
C ALA A 23 -2.97 -14.34 3.92
N MET A 24 -3.62 -13.80 2.89
CA MET A 24 -2.90 -13.21 1.74
C MET A 24 -2.09 -11.97 2.15
N LEU A 25 -2.62 -11.14 3.05
CA LEU A 25 -1.90 -9.98 3.57
C LEU A 25 -0.71 -10.39 4.46
N HIS A 26 -0.84 -11.46 5.23
CA HIS A 26 0.29 -12.07 5.94
C HIS A 26 1.36 -12.59 4.98
N ALA A 27 0.97 -13.24 3.87
CA ALA A 27 1.90 -13.79 2.90
C ALA A 27 2.77 -12.73 2.20
N ILE A 28 2.28 -11.48 2.08
CA ILE A 28 3.07 -10.35 1.54
C ILE A 28 3.92 -9.63 2.61
N GLY A 29 3.96 -10.16 3.84
CA GLY A 29 4.82 -9.67 4.92
C GLY A 29 4.15 -8.78 5.97
N MET A 30 2.83 -8.58 5.94
CA MET A 30 2.14 -7.85 7.03
C MET A 30 2.06 -8.71 8.30
N ASN A 31 2.39 -8.12 9.45
CA ASN A 31 2.09 -8.73 10.75
C ASN A 31 0.71 -8.28 11.27
N GLU A 32 0.30 -8.78 12.44
CA GLU A 32 -0.99 -8.46 13.07
C GLU A 32 -1.14 -6.96 13.41
N ASP A 33 -0.05 -6.26 13.72
CA ASP A 33 -0.09 -4.82 13.99
C ASP A 33 -0.20 -4.01 12.71
N ASP A 34 0.44 -4.45 11.63
CA ASP A 34 0.31 -3.83 10.30
C ASP A 34 -1.12 -3.94 9.77
N GLN A 35 -1.84 -5.03 10.08
CA GLN A 35 -3.25 -5.18 9.71
C GLN A 35 -4.18 -4.17 10.39
N LYS A 36 -3.75 -3.55 11.49
CA LYS A 36 -4.50 -2.47 12.15
C LYS A 36 -4.26 -1.10 11.49
N LYS A 37 -3.22 -0.97 10.65
CA LYS A 37 -2.86 0.28 9.95
C LYS A 37 -3.77 0.54 8.75
N ALA A 38 -3.82 1.79 8.32
CA ALA A 38 -4.45 2.17 7.07
C ALA A 38 -3.54 1.79 5.89
N GLN A 39 -4.07 1.03 4.95
CA GLN A 39 -3.32 0.67 3.74
C GLN A 39 -3.35 1.83 2.75
N VAL A 40 -2.17 2.21 2.24
CA VAL A 40 -2.00 3.27 1.25
C VAL A 40 -1.50 2.67 -0.05
N GLY A 41 -2.34 2.70 -1.08
CA GLY A 41 -1.96 2.31 -2.43
C GLY A 41 -1.10 3.40 -3.09
N ILE A 42 0.11 3.04 -3.51
CA ILE A 42 1.07 3.92 -4.17
C ILE A 42 1.14 3.50 -5.63
N VAL A 43 0.54 4.30 -6.52
CA VAL A 43 0.44 3.96 -7.94
C VAL A 43 1.58 4.60 -8.70
N SER A 44 2.43 3.78 -9.32
CA SER A 44 3.43 4.26 -10.27
C SER A 44 2.95 4.08 -11.72
N THR A 45 3.19 5.09 -12.56
CA THR A 45 3.07 5.01 -14.03
C THR A 45 4.44 4.87 -14.70
N GLY A 46 5.46 4.39 -13.98
CA GLY A 46 6.82 4.31 -14.47
C GLY A 46 7.05 3.20 -15.49
N PHE A 47 7.57 3.57 -16.66
CA PHE A 47 8.01 2.65 -17.70
C PHE A 47 9.20 3.26 -18.47
N GLN A 48 10.07 2.40 -19.01
CA GLN A 48 11.35 2.84 -19.58
C GLN A 48 11.23 3.60 -20.92
N GLY A 49 10.07 3.52 -21.58
CA GLY A 49 9.86 4.04 -22.94
C GLY A 49 9.55 5.54 -23.04
N ASN A 50 9.45 6.26 -21.92
CA ASN A 50 9.14 7.70 -21.91
C ASN A 50 9.95 8.43 -20.83
N PRO A 51 10.72 9.49 -21.17
CA PRO A 51 11.50 10.26 -20.21
C PRO A 51 10.65 10.91 -19.10
N CYS A 52 9.38 11.21 -19.37
CA CYS A 52 8.43 11.76 -18.40
C CYS A 52 8.07 10.77 -17.29
N ASN A 53 8.21 9.46 -17.53
CA ASN A 53 7.72 8.42 -16.62
C ASN A 53 8.83 7.48 -16.12
N MET A 54 9.96 7.37 -16.81
CA MET A 54 10.99 6.36 -16.51
C MET A 54 11.52 6.36 -15.07
N HIS A 55 11.49 7.50 -14.39
CA HIS A 55 11.95 7.68 -13.00
C HIS A 55 10.88 7.41 -11.91
N LEU A 56 9.62 7.15 -12.27
CA LEU A 56 8.52 7.14 -11.29
C LEU A 56 8.52 5.91 -10.37
N ASN A 57 9.19 4.82 -10.77
CA ASN A 57 9.32 3.63 -9.92
C ASN A 57 10.25 3.90 -8.72
N ASP A 58 11.34 4.67 -8.94
CA ASP A 58 12.24 5.07 -7.86
C ASP A 58 11.53 6.04 -6.90
N LEU A 59 10.74 6.98 -7.44
CA LEU A 59 9.92 7.87 -6.63
C LEU A 59 8.90 7.09 -5.78
N ALA A 60 8.27 6.04 -6.31
CA ALA A 60 7.33 5.21 -5.57
C ALA A 60 8.00 4.49 -4.38
N LEU A 61 9.27 4.06 -4.52
CA LEU A 61 10.04 3.47 -3.42
C LEU A 61 10.30 4.48 -2.30
N GLU A 62 10.70 5.72 -2.63
CA GLU A 62 10.91 6.77 -1.63
C GLU A 62 9.59 7.17 -0.93
N VAL A 63 8.49 7.26 -1.68
CA VAL A 63 7.15 7.51 -1.09
C VAL A 63 6.76 6.39 -0.12
N LYS A 64 6.96 5.12 -0.49
CA LYS A 64 6.67 3.98 0.40
C LYS A 64 7.47 4.07 1.70
N LYS A 65 8.76 4.38 1.61
CA LYS A 65 9.64 4.53 2.76
C LYS A 65 9.14 5.59 3.74
N GLU A 66 8.65 6.73 3.27
CA GLU A 66 8.11 7.78 4.16
C GLU A 66 6.73 7.42 4.74
N ILE A 67 5.90 6.69 3.99
CA ILE A 67 4.60 6.18 4.47
C ILE A 67 4.82 5.17 5.59
N ASP A 68 5.74 4.21 5.43
CA ASP A 68 5.97 3.14 6.40
C ASP A 68 6.58 3.64 7.73
N LYS A 69 7.16 4.87 7.75
CA LYS A 69 7.59 5.53 8.98
C LYS A 69 6.42 6.07 9.80
N GLN A 70 5.25 6.28 9.19
CA GLN A 70 4.07 6.75 9.92
C GLN A 70 3.47 5.59 10.69
N GLN A 71 3.21 5.82 11.99
CA GLN A 71 2.74 4.78 12.90
C GLN A 71 1.47 4.05 12.41
N ASP A 72 0.54 4.80 11.80
CA ASP A 72 -0.79 4.30 11.45
C ASP A 72 -0.95 3.91 9.96
N LEU A 73 0.12 3.90 9.17
CA LEU A 73 0.05 3.66 7.71
C LEU A 73 0.91 2.47 7.26
N TYR A 74 0.49 1.82 6.16
CA TYR A 74 1.24 0.75 5.50
C TYR A 74 1.20 0.95 3.98
N GLY A 75 2.36 1.12 3.34
CA GLY A 75 2.47 1.39 1.90
C GLY A 75 2.46 0.13 1.03
N LEU A 76 1.65 0.13 -0.03
CA LEU A 76 1.58 -0.94 -1.04
C LEU A 76 1.78 -0.33 -2.44
N ILE A 77 2.91 -0.63 -3.08
CA ILE A 77 3.20 -0.16 -4.44
C ILE A 77 2.51 -1.05 -5.46
N PHE A 78 1.84 -0.45 -6.44
CA PHE A 78 1.40 -1.12 -7.65
C PHE A 78 1.57 -0.19 -8.86
N HIS A 79 1.36 -0.73 -10.06
CA HIS A 79 1.66 -0.02 -11.31
C HIS A 79 0.44 0.06 -12.22
N THR A 80 0.37 1.11 -13.01
CA THR A 80 -0.56 1.25 -14.14
C THR A 80 0.18 1.72 -15.39
N ILE A 81 -0.46 1.61 -16.55
CA ILE A 81 0.14 1.93 -17.85
C ILE A 81 0.31 3.44 -18.05
N GLY A 82 1.22 3.79 -18.96
CA GLY A 82 1.38 5.13 -19.52
C GLY A 82 1.59 5.05 -21.04
N VAL A 83 1.43 6.19 -21.71
CA VAL A 83 1.72 6.34 -23.15
C VAL A 83 2.67 7.52 -23.35
N SER A 84 3.43 7.50 -24.44
CA SER A 84 4.22 8.65 -24.89
C SER A 84 3.50 9.41 -25.99
#